data_AF-A0A351E6R6-F1
#
_entry.id   AF-A0A351E6R6-F1
#
_cell.length_a   1.000
_cell.length_b   1.000
_cell.length_c   1.000
_cell.angle_alpha   90.00
_cell.angle_beta   90.00
_cell.angle_gamma   90.00
#
_symmetry.space_group_name_H-M   'P 1'
#
loop_
_entity.id
_entity.type
_entity.pdbx_description
1 polymer ?
#
loop_
_entity_poly.entity_id
_entity_poly.type
_entity_poly.pdbx_seq_one_letter_code
_entity_poly.pdbx_strand_id
1 'polypeptide(L)'
;MILHDGRHGEGLFLLQHWLPLLALFLCTVYGSAAEAVADASAQAAAAQPSNIRVVRMGMERVYSTSEKTVDKALARLNINLAGRQVYPQLGTKVENGMIIHVLGRHSHLSTEQVEVPYKQKFIDDPKLKYGETKVETPGVAGKDEVTYENVTRTGFEQKIELERKHLKEPVDEVVRRWIAQAVWTPQGYVHYRYKRIVMASAYTWGAGASGNTSLGLTPRVGIVAVDPRYIP
;
A
#
# COMPACT_ATOMS: atom_id res chain seq x y z
N MET A 1 55.68 -9.62 28.72
CA MET A 1 56.68 -9.61 29.79
C MET A 1 56.38 -8.44 30.69
N ILE A 2 56.05 -8.73 31.96
CA ILE A 2 56.08 -7.86 33.15
C ILE A 2 55.01 -6.73 33.15
N LEU A 3 53.87 -6.88 33.85
CA LEU A 3 53.64 -6.93 35.32
C LEU A 3 53.45 -5.53 35.93
N HIS A 4 52.29 -5.32 36.55
CA HIS A 4 52.04 -5.18 38.01
C HIS A 4 50.76 -4.32 38.17
N ASP A 5 49.65 -4.85 38.72
CA ASP A 5 49.39 -5.13 40.15
C ASP A 5 49.00 -3.82 40.87
N GLY A 6 47.93 -3.72 41.65
CA GLY A 6 46.99 -4.69 42.18
C GLY A 6 46.41 -4.14 43.49
N ARG A 7 45.79 -5.06 44.24
CA ARG A 7 45.40 -4.97 45.66
C ARG A 7 44.18 -4.08 45.94
N HIS A 8 43.23 -4.42 46.79
CA HIS A 8 42.92 -5.52 47.73
C HIS A 8 41.52 -5.17 48.28
N GLY A 9 40.68 -5.98 48.90
CA GLY A 9 40.75 -7.24 49.65
C GLY A 9 39.37 -7.34 50.34
N GLU A 10 38.71 -8.49 50.37
CA GLU A 10 38.78 -9.53 51.42
C GLU A 10 37.59 -9.52 52.39
N GLY A 11 37.17 -10.73 52.80
CA GLY A 11 36.26 -11.05 53.92
C GLY A 11 34.78 -11.15 53.53
N LEU A 12 34.15 -12.32 53.32
CA LEU A 12 34.04 -13.55 54.12
C LEU A 12 33.51 -13.32 55.55
N PHE A 13 32.25 -13.69 55.81
CA PHE A 13 31.83 -14.68 56.85
C PHE A 13 30.42 -14.45 57.45
N LEU A 14 29.75 -15.60 57.66
CA LEU A 14 28.84 -16.01 58.76
C LEU A 14 27.45 -15.32 58.86
N LEU A 15 26.34 -16.05 58.65
CA LEU A 15 25.65 -17.02 59.52
C LEU A 15 24.67 -16.38 60.53
N GLN A 16 23.45 -16.93 60.48
CA GLN A 16 22.53 -17.19 61.60
C GLN A 16 21.57 -16.10 62.14
N HIS A 17 20.29 -16.29 61.80
CA HIS A 17 19.10 -16.32 62.66
C HIS A 17 18.92 -15.30 63.81
N TRP A 18 17.87 -14.46 63.69
CA TRP A 18 16.89 -14.17 64.77
C TRP A 18 15.63 -13.45 64.21
N LEU A 19 14.46 -14.11 64.29
CA LEU A 19 13.08 -13.54 64.28
C LEU A 19 12.66 -13.32 65.76
N PRO A 20 11.56 -12.61 66.16
CA PRO A 20 10.64 -11.66 65.51
C PRO A 20 10.18 -10.52 66.50
N LEU A 21 8.99 -9.93 66.28
CA LEU A 21 8.14 -9.09 67.17
C LEU A 21 8.58 -7.62 67.31
N LEU A 22 7.73 -6.60 67.27
CA LEU A 22 6.38 -6.45 67.81
C LEU A 22 5.78 -5.11 67.30
N ALA A 23 4.45 -5.07 67.12
CA ALA A 23 3.55 -3.90 67.35
C ALA A 23 3.75 -2.63 66.48
N LEU A 24 2.76 -1.80 66.14
CA LEU A 24 1.29 -1.75 66.16
C LEU A 24 0.99 -0.41 65.47
N PHE A 25 -0.23 -0.29 64.93
CA PHE A 25 -1.00 0.95 64.86
C PHE A 25 -0.78 1.96 63.71
N LEU A 26 -1.86 2.00 62.91
CA LEU A 26 -2.74 3.15 62.66
C LEU A 26 -2.61 3.88 61.31
N CYS A 27 -3.79 4.01 60.70
CA CYS A 27 -4.17 4.87 59.58
C CYS A 27 -3.58 4.45 58.23
N THR A 28 -4.36 4.17 57.19
CA THR A 28 -5.64 4.77 56.84
C THR A 28 -6.31 3.84 55.82
N VAL A 29 -7.55 3.46 56.07
CA VAL A 29 -8.43 2.89 55.05
C VAL A 29 -8.70 3.99 54.02
N TYR A 30 -7.90 4.00 52.96
CA TYR A 30 -8.24 4.63 51.67
C TYR A 30 -8.67 3.52 50.72
N GLY A 31 -9.72 2.80 51.11
CA GLY A 31 -10.36 1.76 50.30
C GLY A 31 -11.84 2.08 50.20
N SER A 32 -12.20 3.15 49.50
CA SER A 32 -13.56 3.42 49.02
C SER A 32 -13.58 4.78 48.29
N ALA A 33 -13.32 4.75 46.98
CA ALA A 33 -13.80 5.71 45.98
C ALA A 33 -13.15 5.42 44.61
N ALA A 34 -11.87 5.03 44.58
CA ALA A 34 -11.14 4.83 43.32
C ALA A 34 -11.51 3.50 42.61
N GLU A 35 -11.74 2.43 43.36
CA GLU A 35 -12.14 1.13 42.78
C GLU A 35 -13.59 1.15 42.24
N ALA A 36 -14.46 2.01 42.79
CA ALA A 36 -15.82 2.16 42.28
C ALA A 36 -15.88 2.90 40.92
N VAL A 37 -14.87 3.71 40.58
CA VAL A 37 -14.79 4.36 39.25
C VAL A 37 -14.14 3.44 38.21
N ALA A 38 -13.35 2.46 38.64
CA ALA A 38 -12.81 1.43 37.75
C ALA A 38 -13.89 0.41 37.34
N ASP A 39 -14.78 0.02 38.26
CA ASP A 39 -15.93 -0.83 37.91
C ASP A 39 -17.02 -0.07 37.13
N ALA A 40 -17.23 1.22 37.39
CA ALA A 40 -18.18 2.03 36.60
C ALA A 40 -17.70 2.33 35.17
N SER A 41 -16.38 2.29 34.92
CA SER A 41 -15.83 2.39 33.56
C SER A 41 -15.75 1.04 32.83
N ALA A 42 -15.78 -0.08 33.56
CA ALA A 42 -15.92 -1.42 32.98
C ALA A 42 -17.35 -1.72 32.51
N GLN A 43 -18.37 -1.16 33.16
CA GLN A 43 -19.77 -1.30 32.74
C GLN A 43 -20.19 -0.38 31.57
N ALA A 44 -19.31 0.53 31.13
CA ALA A 44 -19.53 1.42 29.98
C ALA A 44 -18.92 0.87 28.67
N ALA A 45 -18.44 -0.37 28.64
CA ALA A 45 -18.25 -1.13 27.40
C ALA A 45 -19.60 -1.70 26.90
N ALA A 46 -20.66 -0.88 26.96
CA ALA A 46 -21.88 -1.14 26.21
C ALA A 46 -21.45 -1.22 24.75
N ALA A 47 -21.61 -2.40 24.14
CA ALA A 47 -21.26 -2.66 22.74
C ALA A 47 -21.65 -1.45 21.88
N GLN A 48 -20.64 -0.71 21.41
CA GLN A 48 -20.88 0.50 20.64
C GLN A 48 -21.80 0.14 19.47
N PRO A 49 -22.87 0.92 19.20
CA PRO A 49 -23.76 0.62 18.10
C PRO A 49 -22.94 0.60 16.81
N SER A 50 -22.88 -0.56 16.17
CA SER A 50 -22.21 -0.74 14.89
C SER A 50 -23.13 -0.20 13.80
N ASN A 51 -22.60 0.69 12.98
CA ASN A 51 -23.33 1.21 11.82
C ASN A 51 -23.25 0.18 10.71
N ILE A 52 -24.40 -0.31 10.26
CA ILE A 52 -24.51 -1.27 9.16
C ILE A 52 -25.26 -0.64 8.00
N ARG A 53 -24.82 -0.93 6.78
CA ARG A 53 -25.51 -0.55 5.56
C ARG A 53 -26.19 -1.79 5.00
N VAL A 54 -27.52 -1.81 5.01
CA VAL A 54 -28.26 -2.92 4.40
C VAL A 54 -28.68 -2.50 3.00
N VAL A 55 -28.21 -3.24 2.01
CA VAL A 55 -28.58 -3.08 0.61
C VAL A 55 -29.63 -4.11 0.27
N ARG A 56 -30.79 -3.65 -0.19
CA ARG A 56 -31.89 -4.52 -0.63
C ARG A 56 -32.44 -4.00 -1.94
N MET A 57 -32.44 -4.83 -2.98
CA MET A 57 -32.96 -4.46 -4.31
C MET A 57 -32.35 -3.14 -4.84
N GLY A 58 -31.06 -2.91 -4.59
CA GLY A 58 -30.35 -1.69 -5.00
C GLY A 58 -30.61 -0.45 -4.12
N MET A 59 -31.43 -0.55 -3.08
CA MET A 59 -31.62 0.53 -2.10
C MET A 59 -30.73 0.30 -0.89
N GLU A 60 -29.89 1.27 -0.57
CA GLU A 60 -29.05 1.25 0.62
C GLU A 60 -29.71 2.01 1.76
N ARG A 61 -29.76 1.41 2.95
CA ARG A 61 -30.19 2.08 4.17
C ARG A 61 -29.16 1.87 5.26
N VAL A 62 -28.80 2.97 5.92
CA VAL A 62 -27.92 2.95 7.08
C VAL A 62 -28.76 2.67 8.32
N TYR A 63 -28.31 1.75 9.16
CA TYR A 63 -28.88 1.45 10.45
C TYR A 63 -27.78 1.37 11.49
N SER A 64 -28.15 1.58 12.75
CA SER A 64 -27.26 1.37 13.88
C SER A 64 -27.80 0.20 14.70
N THR A 65 -26.98 -0.82 14.93
CA THR A 65 -27.34 -2.03 15.69
C THR A 65 -26.29 -2.34 16.75
N SER A 66 -26.72 -2.81 17.92
CA SER A 66 -25.82 -3.31 18.98
C SER A 66 -25.72 -4.85 19.00
N GLU A 67 -26.32 -5.52 18.01
CA GLU A 67 -26.30 -6.97 17.90
C GLU A 67 -24.96 -7.48 17.36
N LYS A 68 -24.49 -8.63 17.86
CA LYS A 68 -23.18 -9.20 17.53
C LYS A 68 -23.14 -9.97 16.20
N THR A 69 -24.30 -10.35 15.66
CA THR A 69 -24.43 -11.29 14.54
C THR A 69 -25.41 -10.76 13.51
N VAL A 70 -25.15 -11.02 12.22
CA VAL A 70 -25.95 -10.53 11.10
C VAL A 70 -27.42 -10.98 11.21
N ASP A 71 -27.67 -12.24 11.58
CA ASP A 71 -29.02 -12.78 11.79
C ASP A 71 -29.84 -11.95 12.79
N LYS A 72 -29.29 -11.74 13.99
CA LYS A 72 -29.94 -10.97 15.06
C LYS A 72 -30.13 -9.51 14.68
N ALA A 73 -29.14 -8.92 14.00
CA ALA A 73 -29.24 -7.55 13.50
C ALA A 73 -30.40 -7.39 12.51
N LEU A 74 -30.54 -8.31 11.54
CA LEU A 74 -31.61 -8.26 10.54
C LEU A 74 -32.99 -8.55 11.16
N ALA A 75 -33.06 -9.47 12.11
CA ALA A 75 -34.29 -9.77 12.86
C ALA A 75 -34.76 -8.56 13.67
N ARG A 76 -33.84 -7.86 14.36
CA ARG A 76 -34.15 -6.63 15.12
C ARG A 76 -34.66 -5.50 14.23
N LEU A 77 -34.14 -5.41 13.00
CA LEU A 77 -34.60 -4.44 12.00
C LEU A 77 -35.94 -4.82 11.33
N ASN A 78 -36.54 -5.94 11.74
CA ASN A 78 -37.78 -6.48 11.18
C ASN A 78 -37.72 -6.67 9.66
N ILE A 79 -36.54 -7.07 9.14
CA ILE A 79 -36.33 -7.30 7.72
C ILE A 79 -36.78 -8.72 7.38
N ASN A 80 -37.79 -8.82 6.51
CA ASN A 80 -38.31 -10.12 6.10
C ASN A 80 -37.35 -10.85 5.14
N LEU A 81 -36.75 -11.93 5.66
CA LEU A 81 -35.78 -12.77 4.97
C LEU A 81 -36.40 -13.88 4.11
N ALA A 82 -37.73 -14.07 4.05
CA ALA A 82 -38.47 -15.16 3.37
C ALA A 82 -37.73 -15.95 2.26
N GLY A 83 -36.83 -16.87 2.66
CA GLY A 83 -36.04 -17.74 1.77
C GLY A 83 -34.97 -17.03 0.93
N ARG A 84 -34.56 -15.82 1.28
CA ARG A 84 -33.52 -15.03 0.60
C ARG A 84 -32.14 -15.37 1.15
N GLN A 85 -31.16 -15.35 0.26
CA GLN A 85 -29.76 -15.41 0.65
C GLN A 85 -29.30 -14.02 1.14
N VAL A 86 -28.27 -14.02 1.99
CA VAL A 86 -27.67 -12.80 2.53
C VAL A 86 -26.16 -12.92 2.41
N TYR A 87 -25.52 -11.83 2.01
CA TYR A 87 -24.08 -11.69 2.00
C TYR A 87 -23.68 -10.46 2.83
N PRO A 88 -22.77 -10.55 3.81
CA PRO A 88 -22.13 -11.76 4.35
C PRO A 88 -23.12 -12.77 4.95
N GLN A 89 -22.65 -13.99 5.24
CA GLN A 89 -23.48 -15.05 5.81
C GLN A 89 -24.15 -14.64 7.14
N LEU A 90 -25.31 -15.22 7.45
CA LEU A 90 -26.11 -14.90 8.64
C LEU A 90 -25.35 -15.07 9.97
N GLY A 91 -24.38 -16.00 10.03
CA GLY A 91 -23.54 -16.25 11.20
C GLY A 91 -22.34 -15.32 11.36
N THR A 92 -22.04 -14.48 10.36
CA THR A 92 -20.89 -13.58 10.40
C THR A 92 -21.06 -12.55 11.52
N LYS A 93 -19.95 -12.21 12.18
CA LYS A 93 -19.93 -11.16 13.20
C LYS A 93 -20.13 -9.80 12.53
N VAL A 94 -20.96 -8.96 13.15
CA VAL A 94 -21.22 -7.61 12.64
C VAL A 94 -20.07 -6.70 13.05
N GLU A 95 -19.50 -6.00 12.07
CA GLU A 95 -18.48 -4.97 12.27
C GLU A 95 -19.04 -3.59 11.90
N ASN A 96 -18.42 -2.54 12.45
CA ASN A 96 -18.83 -1.17 12.16
C ASN A 96 -18.48 -0.79 10.72
N GLY A 97 -19.45 -0.26 9.98
CA GLY A 97 -19.34 0.05 8.55
C GLY A 97 -19.64 -1.11 7.61
N MET A 98 -20.04 -2.28 8.13
CA MET A 98 -20.30 -3.47 7.31
C MET A 98 -21.50 -3.26 6.36
N ILE A 99 -21.34 -3.73 5.12
CA ILE A 99 -22.39 -3.73 4.11
C ILE A 99 -23.01 -5.12 4.06
N ILE A 100 -24.33 -5.19 4.21
CA ILE A 100 -25.11 -6.44 4.19
C ILE A 100 -26.02 -6.39 2.96
N HIS A 101 -25.76 -7.25 2.00
CA HIS A 101 -26.57 -7.44 0.81
C HIS A 101 -27.64 -8.50 1.08
N VAL A 102 -28.90 -8.10 0.96
CA VAL A 102 -30.06 -9.01 0.98
C VAL A 102 -30.44 -9.31 -0.46
N LEU A 103 -30.18 -10.55 -0.87
CA LEU A 103 -30.33 -10.99 -2.25
C LEU A 103 -31.80 -11.18 -2.64
N GLY A 104 -32.03 -11.23 -3.96
CA GLY A 104 -33.31 -11.65 -4.54
C GLY A 104 -33.74 -13.06 -4.13
N ARG A 105 -35.03 -13.38 -4.32
CA ARG A 105 -35.56 -14.74 -4.03
C ARG A 105 -34.99 -15.80 -4.98
N HIS A 106 -34.67 -15.41 -6.21
CA HIS A 106 -34.20 -16.29 -7.28
C HIS A 106 -32.75 -16.00 -7.67
N SER A 107 -31.96 -15.43 -6.77
CA SER A 107 -30.53 -15.23 -7.00
C SER A 107 -29.68 -16.20 -6.20
N HIS A 108 -28.46 -16.40 -6.67
CA HIS A 108 -27.48 -17.31 -6.09
C HIS A 108 -26.14 -16.60 -5.91
N LEU A 109 -25.44 -16.91 -4.82
CA LEU A 109 -24.07 -16.46 -4.59
C LEU A 109 -23.07 -17.33 -5.34
N SER A 110 -22.21 -16.71 -6.13
CA SER A 110 -21.05 -17.36 -6.75
C SER A 110 -19.78 -16.63 -6.32
N THR A 111 -18.74 -17.38 -6.00
CA THR A 111 -17.40 -16.83 -5.72
C THR A 111 -16.47 -17.30 -6.82
N GLU A 112 -15.87 -16.37 -7.54
CA GLU A 112 -15.01 -16.64 -8.68
C GLU A 112 -13.64 -15.96 -8.47
N GLN A 113 -12.57 -16.66 -8.87
CA GLN A 113 -11.23 -16.08 -8.91
C GLN A 113 -11.02 -15.40 -10.26
N VAL A 114 -10.77 -14.10 -10.24
CA VAL A 114 -10.55 -13.28 -11.43
C VAL A 114 -9.09 -12.88 -11.48
N GLU A 115 -8.47 -13.08 -12.64
CA GLU A 115 -7.10 -12.64 -12.88
C GLU A 115 -7.05 -11.13 -13.06
N VAL A 116 -6.14 -10.48 -12.33
CA VAL A 116 -5.90 -9.04 -12.46
C VAL A 116 -4.72 -8.82 -13.41
N PRO A 117 -4.92 -8.15 -14.56
CA PRO A 117 -3.84 -7.90 -15.49
C PRO A 117 -2.76 -7.00 -14.85
N TYR A 118 -1.51 -7.33 -15.09
CA TYR A 118 -0.38 -6.49 -14.70
C TYR A 118 -0.11 -5.43 -15.76
N LYS A 119 0.56 -4.34 -15.37
CA LYS A 119 0.97 -3.30 -16.33
C LYS A 119 2.42 -3.51 -16.74
N GLN A 120 2.76 -3.06 -17.94
CA GLN A 120 4.13 -3.03 -18.42
C GLN A 120 4.74 -1.65 -18.18
N LYS A 121 5.92 -1.63 -17.57
CA LYS A 121 6.75 -0.44 -17.35
C LYS A 121 8.01 -0.56 -18.19
N PHE A 122 8.23 0.41 -19.08
CA PHE A 122 9.43 0.46 -19.90
C PHE A 122 10.49 1.33 -19.23
N ILE A 123 11.70 0.78 -19.09
CA ILE A 123 12.88 1.51 -18.63
C ILE A 123 13.84 1.63 -19.80
N ASP A 124 14.24 2.86 -20.09
CA ASP A 124 15.13 3.16 -21.19
C ASP A 124 16.58 2.87 -20.79
N ASP A 125 17.27 1.97 -21.51
CA ASP A 125 18.66 1.60 -21.22
C ASP A 125 19.56 1.79 -22.46
N PRO A 126 20.54 2.72 -22.41
CA PRO A 126 21.44 2.99 -23.53
C PRO A 126 22.54 1.93 -23.72
N LYS A 127 22.70 1.00 -22.77
CA LYS A 127 23.74 -0.05 -22.84
C LYS A 127 23.29 -1.30 -23.59
N LEU A 128 21.99 -1.47 -23.83
CA LEU A 128 21.46 -2.57 -24.63
C LEU A 128 21.93 -2.47 -26.09
N LYS A 129 21.96 -3.58 -26.82
CA LYS A 129 22.26 -3.51 -28.26
C LYS A 129 21.03 -3.07 -29.05
N TYR A 130 21.27 -2.67 -30.29
CA TYR A 130 20.23 -2.21 -31.22
C TYR A 130 19.03 -3.16 -31.27
N GLY A 131 17.84 -2.65 -30.94
CA GLY A 131 16.59 -3.39 -30.99
C GLY A 131 16.41 -4.45 -29.90
N GLU A 132 17.34 -4.57 -28.94
CA GLU A 132 17.19 -5.52 -27.85
C GLU A 132 16.26 -4.98 -26.76
N THR A 133 15.39 -5.86 -26.26
CA THR A 133 14.62 -5.65 -25.03
C THR A 133 15.01 -6.72 -24.04
N LYS A 134 15.13 -6.34 -22.77
CA LYS A 134 15.43 -7.25 -21.68
C LYS A 134 14.38 -7.10 -20.60
N VAL A 135 13.66 -8.19 -20.31
CA VAL A 135 12.78 -8.24 -19.15
C VAL A 135 13.66 -8.30 -17.90
N GLU A 136 13.55 -7.27 -17.07
CA GLU A 136 14.25 -7.20 -15.77
C GLU A 136 13.43 -7.89 -14.70
N THR A 137 12.14 -7.58 -14.65
CA THR A 137 11.18 -8.20 -13.73
C THR A 137 10.02 -8.76 -14.54
N PRO A 138 9.77 -10.09 -14.50
CA PRO A 138 8.62 -10.66 -15.17
C PRO A 138 7.32 -10.17 -14.53
N GLY A 139 6.35 -9.81 -15.36
CA GLY A 139 5.01 -9.47 -14.90
C GLY A 139 4.30 -10.70 -14.36
N VAL A 140 3.65 -10.57 -13.22
CA VAL A 140 2.85 -11.64 -12.64
C VAL A 140 1.44 -11.14 -12.44
N ALA A 141 0.47 -11.82 -13.07
CA ALA A 141 -0.93 -11.51 -12.90
C ALA A 141 -1.32 -11.63 -11.41
N GLY A 142 -2.09 -10.65 -10.96
CA GLY A 142 -2.71 -10.67 -9.64
C GLY A 142 -3.90 -11.63 -9.64
N LYS A 143 -4.43 -11.89 -8.45
CA LYS A 143 -5.64 -12.68 -8.27
C LYS A 143 -6.57 -11.95 -7.31
N ASP A 144 -7.78 -11.71 -7.77
CA ASP A 144 -8.89 -11.22 -6.97
C ASP A 144 -9.89 -12.36 -6.76
N GLU A 145 -10.40 -12.46 -5.55
CA GLU A 145 -11.60 -13.24 -5.25
C GLU A 145 -12.79 -12.30 -5.29
N VAL A 146 -13.71 -12.54 -6.21
CA VAL A 146 -14.90 -11.69 -6.39
C VAL A 146 -16.13 -12.51 -6.08
N THR A 147 -16.96 -11.99 -5.17
CA THR A 147 -18.26 -12.57 -4.86
C THR A 147 -19.34 -11.87 -5.68
N TYR A 148 -20.08 -12.65 -6.45
CA TYR A 148 -21.16 -12.21 -7.32
C TYR A 148 -22.53 -12.66 -6.79
N GLU A 149 -23.52 -11.78 -6.92
CA GLU A 149 -24.93 -12.17 -6.95
C GLU A 149 -25.32 -12.46 -8.41
N ASN A 150 -25.63 -13.72 -8.70
CA ASN A 150 -26.16 -14.14 -9.98
C ASN A 150 -27.68 -14.04 -9.94
N VAL A 151 -28.26 -13.12 -10.71
CA VAL A 151 -29.71 -12.92 -10.82
C VAL A 151 -30.19 -13.48 -12.16
N THR A 152 -31.06 -14.49 -12.11
CA THR A 152 -31.74 -15.01 -13.29
C THR A 152 -33.10 -14.34 -13.44
N ARG A 153 -33.29 -13.54 -14.50
CA ARG A 153 -34.59 -12.90 -14.83
C ARG A 153 -34.96 -13.21 -16.28
N THR A 154 -36.09 -13.88 -16.49
CA THR A 154 -36.75 -14.04 -17.81
C THR A 154 -35.78 -14.35 -18.96
N GLY A 155 -34.87 -15.32 -18.76
CA GLY A 155 -33.91 -15.76 -19.79
C GLY A 155 -32.57 -14.99 -19.84
N PHE A 156 -32.38 -13.96 -19.01
CA PHE A 156 -31.13 -13.23 -18.87
C PHE A 156 -30.47 -13.52 -17.52
N GLU A 157 -29.18 -13.83 -17.55
CA GLU A 157 -28.34 -13.97 -16.36
C GLU A 157 -27.51 -12.71 -16.20
N GLN A 158 -27.69 -12.02 -15.09
CA GLN A 158 -26.89 -10.86 -14.72
C GLN A 158 -26.05 -11.19 -13.50
N LYS A 159 -24.73 -10.92 -13.58
CA LYS A 159 -23.83 -10.98 -12.43
C LYS A 159 -23.67 -9.59 -11.83
N ILE A 160 -23.88 -9.45 -10.53
CA ILE A 160 -23.68 -8.20 -9.78
C ILE A 160 -22.52 -8.42 -8.81
N GLU A 161 -21.46 -7.62 -8.91
CA GLU A 161 -20.31 -7.67 -7.98
C GLU A 161 -20.75 -7.14 -6.61
N LEU A 162 -20.60 -7.96 -5.56
CA LEU A 162 -20.93 -7.58 -4.18
C LEU A 162 -19.68 -7.13 -3.42
N GLU A 163 -18.62 -7.93 -3.51
CA GLU A 163 -17.36 -7.69 -2.84
C GLU A 163 -16.21 -8.23 -3.69
N ARG A 164 -15.11 -7.48 -3.68
CA ARG A 164 -13.85 -7.85 -4.30
C ARG A 164 -12.77 -7.85 -3.24
N LYS A 165 -12.09 -8.99 -3.10
CA LYS A 165 -10.97 -9.17 -2.19
C LYS A 165 -9.71 -9.46 -2.97
N HIS A 166 -8.69 -8.64 -2.78
CA HIS A 166 -7.38 -8.86 -3.37
C HIS A 166 -6.65 -9.99 -2.63
N LEU A 167 -6.45 -11.13 -3.30
CA LEU A 167 -5.67 -12.24 -2.74
C LEU A 167 -4.18 -12.05 -3.03
N LYS A 168 -3.87 -11.64 -4.27
CA LYS A 168 -2.50 -11.41 -4.72
C LYS A 168 -2.47 -10.17 -5.59
N GLU A 169 -1.67 -9.18 -5.19
CA GLU A 169 -1.47 -7.98 -6.00
C GLU A 169 -0.69 -8.31 -7.29
N PRO A 170 -1.06 -7.70 -8.43
CA PRO A 170 -0.31 -7.85 -9.67
C PRO A 170 1.08 -7.24 -9.53
N VAL A 171 2.08 -7.93 -10.06
CA VAL A 171 3.45 -7.41 -10.16
C VAL A 171 3.64 -6.89 -11.58
N ASP A 172 3.92 -5.59 -11.70
CA ASP A 172 4.18 -4.96 -12.99
C ASP A 172 5.41 -5.57 -13.68
N GLU A 173 5.30 -5.80 -14.99
CA GLU A 173 6.42 -6.24 -15.82
C GLU A 173 7.34 -5.05 -16.07
N VAL A 174 8.62 -5.21 -15.75
CA VAL A 174 9.62 -4.17 -16.03
C VAL A 174 10.47 -4.63 -17.20
N VAL A 175 10.30 -3.95 -18.33
CA VAL A 175 11.03 -4.21 -19.57
C VAL A 175 12.03 -3.10 -19.80
N ARG A 176 13.32 -3.43 -19.78
CA ARG A 176 14.35 -2.53 -20.29
C ARG A 176 14.31 -2.55 -21.80
N ARG A 177 14.08 -1.39 -22.40
CA ARG A 177 14.19 -1.23 -23.86
C ARG A 177 15.46 -0.50 -24.20
N TRP A 178 16.08 -0.95 -25.27
CA TRP A 178 17.16 -0.22 -25.88
C TRP A 178 16.71 1.18 -26.30
N ILE A 179 17.52 2.18 -25.95
CA ILE A 179 17.44 3.50 -26.56
C ILE A 179 18.59 3.67 -27.54
N ALA A 180 18.24 3.99 -28.79
CA ALA A 180 19.21 4.42 -29.78
C ALA A 180 19.92 5.66 -29.27
N GLN A 181 21.25 5.58 -29.27
CA GLN A 181 22.10 6.76 -29.43
C GLN A 181 21.69 7.90 -28.49
N ALA A 182 21.72 7.66 -27.18
CA ALA A 182 21.36 8.67 -26.19
C ALA A 182 22.56 9.06 -25.32
N VAL A 183 22.65 10.34 -24.98
CA VAL A 183 23.62 10.85 -24.00
C VAL A 183 22.85 11.35 -22.78
N TRP A 184 23.36 11.02 -21.59
CA TRP A 184 22.83 11.55 -20.34
C TRP A 184 23.20 13.03 -20.20
N THR A 185 22.20 13.88 -20.01
CA THR A 185 22.37 15.30 -19.68
C THR A 185 21.62 15.63 -18.38
N PRO A 186 21.92 16.74 -17.69
CA PRO A 186 21.19 17.13 -16.48
C PRO A 186 19.67 17.31 -16.66
N GLN A 187 19.20 17.47 -17.90
CA GLN A 187 17.78 17.63 -18.26
C GLN A 187 17.13 16.31 -18.70
N GLY A 188 17.88 15.20 -18.71
CA GLY A 188 17.43 13.87 -19.14
C GLY A 188 18.27 13.29 -20.29
N TYR A 189 17.80 12.17 -20.83
CA TYR A 189 18.43 11.54 -22.00
C TYR A 189 18.10 12.33 -23.28
N VAL A 190 19.14 12.73 -24.02
CA VAL A 190 19.01 13.36 -25.33
C VAL A 190 19.44 12.38 -26.41
N HIS A 191 18.53 12.05 -27.33
CA HIS A 191 18.83 11.22 -28.49
C HIS A 191 19.64 12.01 -29.52
N TYR A 192 20.73 11.42 -30.00
CA TYR A 192 21.51 11.89 -31.13
C TYR A 192 21.33 10.94 -32.31
N ARG A 193 21.48 11.45 -33.53
CA ARG A 193 21.42 10.62 -34.76
C ARG A 193 22.80 10.18 -35.23
N TYR A 194 23.82 10.97 -34.90
CA TYR A 194 25.20 10.71 -35.27
C TYR A 194 26.13 11.07 -34.11
N LYS A 195 27.06 10.16 -33.77
CA LYS A 195 28.21 10.47 -32.91
C LYS A 195 29.39 10.76 -33.82
N ARG A 196 29.85 12.01 -33.82
CA ARG A 196 31.02 12.42 -34.62
C ARG A 196 32.12 12.89 -33.68
N ILE A 197 33.33 12.40 -33.92
CA ILE A 197 34.53 12.95 -33.29
C ILE A 197 35.03 14.03 -34.25
N VAL A 198 35.02 15.27 -33.81
CA VAL A 198 35.46 16.42 -34.59
C VAL A 198 36.70 17.02 -33.92
N MET A 199 37.66 17.44 -34.74
CA MET A 199 38.81 18.21 -34.28
C MET A 199 38.53 19.69 -34.54
N ALA A 200 38.66 20.52 -33.51
CA ALA A 200 38.57 21.96 -33.67
C ALA A 200 39.86 22.48 -34.31
N SER A 201 39.77 23.09 -35.49
CA SER A 201 40.90 23.71 -36.18
C SER A 201 41.23 25.11 -35.67
N ALA A 202 40.27 25.78 -35.01
CA ALA A 202 40.43 27.09 -34.40
C ALA A 202 39.45 27.28 -33.23
N TYR A 203 39.92 27.95 -32.17
CA TYR A 203 39.10 28.42 -31.05
C TYR A 203 39.11 29.95 -31.10
N THR A 204 38.00 30.59 -31.45
CA THR A 204 37.97 32.05 -31.57
C THR A 204 37.29 32.69 -30.36
N TRP A 205 38.11 33.40 -29.59
CA TRP A 205 37.76 34.58 -28.80
C TRP A 205 38.91 35.61 -28.95
N GLY A 206 39.51 35.69 -30.14
CA GLY A 206 40.77 36.40 -30.39
C GLY A 206 40.58 37.72 -31.16
N ALA A 207 41.51 38.66 -30.96
CA ALA A 207 41.52 39.97 -31.62
C ALA A 207 41.37 39.84 -33.15
N GLY A 208 40.28 40.40 -33.68
CA GLY A 208 39.92 40.34 -35.11
C GLY A 208 38.61 39.60 -35.41
N ALA A 209 37.99 38.92 -34.44
CA ALA A 209 36.67 38.31 -34.58
C ALA A 209 35.55 39.26 -34.11
N SER A 210 34.44 39.34 -34.85
CA SER A 210 33.28 40.19 -34.54
C SER A 210 32.44 39.71 -33.33
N GLY A 211 32.78 38.55 -32.75
CA GLY A 211 32.13 38.01 -31.55
C GLY A 211 30.81 37.27 -31.78
N ASN A 212 30.29 37.22 -33.02
CA ASN A 212 29.04 36.51 -33.33
C ASN A 212 29.28 35.36 -34.32
N THR A 213 28.62 34.22 -34.11
CA THR A 213 28.60 33.08 -35.06
C THR A 213 27.67 33.36 -36.24
N SER A 214 27.71 32.53 -37.30
CA SER A 214 26.80 32.64 -38.46
C SER A 214 25.31 32.51 -38.10
N LEU A 215 24.98 32.04 -36.89
CA LEU A 215 23.62 31.97 -36.34
C LEU A 215 23.28 33.16 -35.43
N GLY A 216 24.15 34.17 -35.35
CA GLY A 216 24.00 35.34 -34.47
C GLY A 216 24.23 35.03 -32.98
N LEU A 217 24.65 33.81 -32.63
CA LEU A 217 24.95 33.42 -31.25
C LEU A 217 26.36 33.84 -30.85
N THR A 218 26.53 34.36 -29.64
CA THR A 218 27.87 34.58 -29.05
C THR A 218 28.54 33.23 -28.77
N PRO A 219 29.77 32.99 -29.24
CA PRO A 219 30.48 31.74 -29.01
C PRO A 219 30.71 31.56 -27.52
N ARG A 220 30.37 30.38 -27.00
CA ARG A 220 30.59 29.96 -25.62
C ARG A 220 30.98 28.50 -25.60
N VAL A 221 31.52 28.04 -24.48
CA VAL A 221 31.84 26.62 -24.28
C VAL A 221 30.59 25.78 -24.58
N GLY A 222 30.75 24.79 -25.45
CA GLY A 222 29.65 23.93 -25.94
C GLY A 222 29.04 24.35 -27.29
N ILE A 223 29.40 25.51 -27.84
CA ILE A 223 29.04 25.88 -29.23
C ILE A 223 30.23 25.60 -30.14
N VAL A 224 29.99 24.87 -31.23
CA VAL A 224 30.97 24.60 -32.28
C VAL A 224 30.41 25.07 -33.62
N ALA A 225 31.23 25.79 -34.41
CA ALA A 225 30.88 26.10 -35.79
C ALA A 225 31.12 24.85 -36.64
N VAL A 226 30.11 24.46 -37.42
CA VAL A 226 30.17 23.28 -38.30
C VAL A 226 29.94 23.69 -39.74
N ASP A 227 30.51 22.96 -40.69
CA ASP A 227 30.16 23.10 -42.11
C ASP A 227 28.79 22.45 -42.34
N PRO A 228 27.74 23.20 -42.74
CA PRO A 228 26.39 22.68 -42.97
C PRO A 228 26.33 21.60 -44.06
N ARG A 229 27.28 21.56 -45.00
CA ARG A 229 27.32 20.52 -46.04
C ARG A 229 27.65 19.14 -45.46
N TYR A 230 28.37 19.12 -44.34
CA TYR A 230 28.81 17.89 -43.69
C TYR A 230 27.94 17.56 -42.48
N ILE A 231 27.59 18.55 -41.66
CA ILE A 231 26.68 18.43 -40.50
C ILE A 231 25.46 19.33 -40.80
N PRO A 232 24.43 18.79 -41.47
CA PRO A 232 23.22 19.54 -41.80
C PRO A 232 22.36 19.82 -40.57
#